data_AF-A0A512E0T5-F1
#
_entry.id   AF-A0A512E0T5-F1
#
_cell.length_a   1.000
_cell.length_b   1.000
_cell.length_c   1.000
_cell.angle_alpha   90.00
_cell.angle_beta   90.00
_cell.angle_gamma   90.00
#
_symmetry.space_group_name_H-M   'P 1'
#
loop_
_entity.id
_entity.type
_entity.pdbx_description
1 polymer ?
#
loop_
_entity_poly.entity_id
_entity_poly.type
_entity_poly.pdbx_seq_one_letter_code
_entity_poly.pdbx_strand_id
1 'polypeptide(L)'
;MPVQIANPQVIEKIERLSRLTGLGKTATVEAAVDRMLSELAADAPADPWAGVDAIVAQLHRIPPRPDSFEAVEYDDMGLPK
;
A
#
# COMPACT_ATOMS: atom_id res chain seq x y z
N MET A 1 -27.13 1.93 2.36
CA MET A 1 -28.36 1.85 1.55
C MET A 1 -28.09 0.95 0.35
N PRO A 2 -29.05 0.12 -0.10
CA PRO A 2 -28.85 -0.73 -1.27
C PRO A 2 -28.74 0.12 -2.55
N VAL A 3 -27.77 -0.20 -3.39
CA VAL A 3 -27.60 0.45 -4.70
C VAL A 3 -28.60 -0.16 -5.67
N GLN A 4 -29.52 0.66 -6.20
CA GLN A 4 -30.49 0.25 -7.22
C GLN A 4 -29.93 0.58 -8.61
N ILE A 5 -29.71 -0.45 -9.42
CA ILE A 5 -29.19 -0.30 -10.78
C ILE A 5 -30.34 -0.53 -11.77
N ALA A 6 -30.76 0.54 -12.44
CA ALA A 6 -31.81 0.49 -13.47
C ALA A 6 -31.25 0.38 -14.90
N ASN A 7 -29.95 0.56 -15.10
CA ASN A 7 -29.34 0.53 -16.42
C ASN A 7 -29.24 -0.94 -16.93
N PRO A 8 -29.92 -1.31 -18.03
CA PRO A 8 -29.95 -2.69 -18.53
C PRO A 8 -28.58 -3.20 -18.97
N GLN A 9 -27.72 -2.32 -19.50
CA GLN A 9 -26.36 -2.71 -19.90
C GLN A 9 -25.49 -3.10 -18.71
N VAL A 10 -25.71 -2.48 -17.55
CA VAL A 10 -24.98 -2.82 -16.32
C VAL A 10 -25.48 -4.15 -15.79
N ILE A 11 -26.79 -4.40 -15.84
CA ILE A 11 -27.39 -5.69 -15.45
C ILE A 11 -26.81 -6.83 -16.29
N GLU A 12 -26.72 -6.67 -17.62
CA GLU A 12 -26.13 -7.68 -18.51
C GLU A 12 -24.66 -7.97 -18.18
N LYS A 13 -23.88 -6.93 -17.88
CA LYS A 13 -22.47 -7.08 -17.46
C LYS A 13 -22.36 -7.85 -16.14
N ILE A 14 -23.22 -7.55 -15.16
CA ILE A 14 -23.27 -8.27 -13.87
C ILE A 14 -23.61 -9.74 -14.09
N GLU A 15 -24.61 -10.03 -14.94
CA GLU A 15 -25.00 -11.41 -15.27
C GLU A 15 -23.88 -12.18 -15.98
N ARG A 16 -23.18 -11.53 -16.92
CA ARG A 16 -22.04 -12.15 -17.59
C ARG A 16 -20.92 -12.44 -16.60
N LEU A 17 -20.57 -11.49 -15.75
CA LEU A 17 -19.49 -11.66 -14.77
C LEU A 17 -19.85 -12.73 -13.73
N SER A 18 -21.10 -12.74 -13.24
CA SER A 18 -21.63 -13.74 -12.31
C SER A 18 -21.55 -15.15 -12.88
N ARG A 19 -21.84 -15.33 -14.17
CA ARG A 19 -21.67 -16.63 -14.85
C ARG A 19 -20.21 -17.08 -14.93
N LEU A 20 -19.28 -16.15 -15.14
CA LEU A 20 -17.86 -16.45 -15.26
C LEU A 20 -17.21 -16.76 -13.90
N THR A 21 -17.67 -16.12 -12.83
CA THR A 21 -17.14 -16.30 -11.46
C THR A 21 -17.87 -17.38 -10.67
N GLY A 22 -19.07 -17.80 -11.10
CA GLY A 22 -19.93 -18.71 -10.36
C GLY A 22 -20.57 -18.07 -9.12
N LEU A 23 -20.43 -16.76 -8.94
CA LEU A 23 -20.96 -16.02 -7.79
C LEU A 23 -22.39 -15.53 -8.07
N GLY A 24 -23.17 -15.28 -7.02
CA GLY A 24 -24.44 -14.57 -7.15
C GLY A 24 -24.23 -13.12 -7.61
N LYS A 25 -25.28 -12.47 -8.14
CA LYS A 25 -25.20 -11.09 -8.68
C LYS A 25 -24.64 -10.08 -7.67
N THR A 26 -25.11 -10.12 -6.42
CA THR A 26 -24.62 -9.22 -5.35
C THR A 26 -23.16 -9.46 -5.03
N ALA A 27 -22.79 -10.72 -4.73
CA ALA A 27 -21.41 -11.10 -4.42
C ALA A 27 -20.45 -10.79 -5.59
N THR A 28 -20.93 -10.89 -6.83
CA THR A 28 -20.16 -10.50 -8.02
C THR A 28 -19.84 -9.01 -8.03
N VAL A 29 -20.83 -8.16 -7.72
CA VAL A 29 -20.64 -6.71 -7.68
C VAL A 29 -19.71 -6.32 -6.54
N GLU A 30 -19.90 -6.90 -5.35
CA GLU A 30 -19.03 -6.67 -4.18
C GLU A 30 -17.58 -7.03 -4.52
N ALA A 31 -17.33 -8.24 -5.02
CA ALA A 31 -15.98 -8.67 -5.38
C ALA A 31 -15.35 -7.81 -6.49
N ALA A 32 -16.14 -7.34 -7.46
CA ALA A 32 -15.66 -6.47 -8.53
C ALA A 32 -15.28 -5.07 -8.00
N VAL A 33 -16.07 -4.52 -7.09
CA VAL A 33 -15.80 -3.22 -6.46
C VAL A 33 -14.56 -3.32 -5.57
N ASP A 34 -14.47 -4.35 -4.74
CA ASP A 34 -13.30 -4.59 -3.86
C ASP A 34 -12.01 -4.72 -4.68
N ARG A 35 -12.06 -5.47 -5.79
CA ARG A 35 -10.93 -5.59 -6.70
C ARG A 35 -10.53 -4.24 -7.29
N MET A 36 -11.48 -3.46 -7.79
CA MET A 36 -11.19 -2.16 -8.39
C MET A 36 -10.60 -1.18 -7.37
N LEU A 37 -11.10 -1.18 -6.13
CA LEU A 37 -10.54 -0.38 -5.04
C LEU A 37 -9.12 -0.82 -4.69
N SER A 38 -8.85 -2.13 -4.67
CA SER A 38 -7.50 -2.65 -4.44
C SER A 38 -6.53 -2.26 -5.54
N GLU A 39 -6.95 -2.32 -6.81
CA GLU A 39 -6.13 -1.92 -7.96
C GLU A 39 -5.82 -0.41 -7.90
N LEU A 40 -6.83 0.43 -7.63
CA LEU A 40 -6.64 1.87 -7.47
C LEU A 40 -5.80 2.26 -6.25
N ALA A 41 -5.88 1.49 -5.16
CA ALA A 41 -5.04 1.70 -3.98
C ALA A 41 -3.58 1.30 -4.24
N ALA A 42 -3.33 0.28 -5.08
CA ALA A 42 -1.99 -0.12 -5.48
C ALA A 42 -1.36 0.89 -6.47
N ASP A 43 -2.16 1.49 -7.34
CA ASP A 43 -1.74 2.52 -8.31
C ASP A 43 -1.72 3.94 -7.71
N ALA A 44 -2.24 4.13 -6.49
CA ALA A 44 -2.10 5.40 -5.80
C ALA A 44 -0.60 5.72 -5.66
N PRO A 45 -0.18 6.96 -5.97
CA PRO A 45 1.22 7.32 -5.83
C PRO A 45 1.60 7.04 -4.38
N ALA A 46 2.50 6.07 -4.20
CA ALA A 46 3.07 5.79 -2.90
C ALA A 46 3.55 7.12 -2.34
N ASP A 47 3.09 7.48 -1.14
CA ASP A 47 3.59 8.68 -0.48
C ASP A 47 5.12 8.55 -0.47
N PRO A 48 5.84 9.46 -1.16
CA PRO A 48 7.30 9.36 -1.26
C PRO A 48 7.95 9.34 0.12
N TRP A 49 7.25 9.85 1.14
CA TRP A 49 7.68 9.87 2.53
C TRP A 49 7.31 8.62 3.32
N ALA A 50 6.36 7.78 2.88
CA ALA A 50 6.00 6.56 3.62
C ALA A 50 7.20 5.59 3.76
N GLY A 51 8.06 5.52 2.73
CA GLY A 51 9.32 4.77 2.82
C GLY A 51 10.32 5.40 3.78
N VAL A 52 10.38 6.74 3.83
CA VAL A 52 11.26 7.49 4.73
C VAL A 52 10.81 7.34 6.19
N ASP A 53 9.52 7.46 6.46
CA ASP A 53 8.93 7.29 7.80
C ASP A 53 9.17 5.88 8.34
N ALA A 54 9.09 4.86 7.49
CA ALA A 54 9.40 3.48 7.88
C ALA A 54 10.88 3.32 8.29
N ILE A 55 11.80 3.95 7.56
CA ILE A 55 13.24 3.95 7.88
C ILE A 55 13.50 4.70 9.20
N VAL A 56 12.89 5.87 9.40
CA VAL A 56 13.00 6.65 10.64
C VAL A 56 12.43 5.88 11.83
N ALA A 57 11.27 5.24 11.66
CA ALA A 57 10.68 4.39 12.69
C ALA A 57 11.58 3.19 13.04
N GLN A 58 12.29 2.62 12.06
CA GLN A 58 13.26 1.55 12.30
C GLN A 58 14.49 2.07 13.06
N LEU A 59 15.02 3.26 12.72
CA LEU A 59 16.13 3.90 13.43
C LEU A 59 15.79 4.15 14.92
N HIS A 60 14.57 4.60 15.21
CA HIS A 60 14.12 4.81 16.60
C HIS A 60 14.04 3.53 17.45
N ARG A 61 14.03 2.35 16.82
CA ARG A 61 14.07 1.06 17.54
C ARG A 61 15.48 0.60 17.88
N ILE A 62 16.51 1.24 17.34
CA ILE A 62 17.90 0.89 17.62
C ILE A 62 18.24 1.42 19.02
N PRO A 63 18.52 0.54 20.00
CA PRO A 63 18.90 0.99 21.32
C PRO A 63 20.25 1.73 21.25
N PRO A 64 20.45 2.81 22.04
CA PRO A 64 21.72 3.48 22.11
C PRO A 64 22.79 2.48 22.55
N ARG A 65 23.89 2.45 21.80
CA ARG A 65 25.02 1.56 22.03
C ARG A 65 26.04 2.27 22.93
N PRO A 66 26.41 1.71 24.09
CA PRO A 66 27.35 2.35 24.99
C PRO A 66 28.78 2.45 24.40
N ASP A 67 29.06 1.70 23.33
CA ASP A 67 30.30 1.68 22.56
C ASP A 67 30.23 2.52 21.27
N SER A 68 29.17 3.31 21.06
CA SER A 68 28.95 4.00 19.76
C SER A 68 29.78 5.25 19.54
N PHE A 69 30.59 5.67 20.52
CA PHE A 69 31.42 6.87 20.47
C PHE A 69 32.88 6.51 20.75
N GLU A 70 33.48 5.66 19.93
CA GLU A 70 34.91 5.84 19.64
C GLU A 70 34.98 7.03 18.67
N ALA A 71 35.37 8.19 19.18
CA ALA A 71 35.67 9.33 18.32
C ALA A 71 36.82 8.94 17.40
N VAL A 72 36.54 8.76 16.11
CA VAL A 72 37.59 8.64 15.10
C VAL A 72 38.39 9.93 15.15
N GLU A 73 39.66 9.85 15.53
CA GLU A 73 40.54 11.00 15.45
C GLU A 73 40.80 11.31 13.98
N TYR A 74 40.56 12.56 13.58
CA TYR A 74 40.89 13.02 12.24
C TYR A 74 42.20 13.81 12.28
N ASP A 75 42.98 13.74 11.20
CA ASP A 75 44.12 14.61 10.98
C ASP A 75 43.68 16.02 10.50
N ASP A 76 44.66 16.92 10.35
CA ASP A 76 44.41 18.29 9.88
C ASP A 76 43.90 18.35 8.42
N MET A 77 43.93 17.21 7.70
CA MET A 77 43.42 17.05 6.35
C MET A 77 42.03 16.40 6.31
N GLY A 78 41.44 16.07 7.47
CA GLY A 78 40.13 15.45 7.59
C GLY A 78 40.10 13.95 7.26
N LEU A 79 41.24 13.27 7.31
CA LEU A 79 41.33 11.81 7.15
C LEU A 79 41.36 11.12 8.53
N PRO A 80 40.78 9.91 8.66
CA PRO A 80 40.94 9.11 9.87
C PRO A 80 42.43 8.85 10.14
N LYS A 81 42.87 9.10 11.38
CA LYS A 81 44.20 8.71 11.87
C LYS A 81 44.31 7.21 12.11
#